data_AF-A0ABD3KVY3-F1
#
_entry.id   AF-A0ABD3KVY3-F1
#
_cell.length_a   1.000
_cell.length_b   1.000
_cell.length_c   1.000
_cell.angle_alpha   90.00
_cell.angle_beta   90.00
_cell.angle_gamma   90.00
#
_symmetry.space_group_name_H-M   'P 1'
#
loop_
_entity.id
_entity.type
_entity.pdbx_description
1 polymer ?
#
loop_
_entity_poly.entity_id
_entity_poly.type
_entity_poly.pdbx_seq_one_letter_code
_entity_poly.pdbx_strand_id
1 'polypeptide(L)'
;MEALPTRSDVFLSFRGADDRTGFVYHLYKRLLDSGVRVSRSDCALPVRKEKGREQLVWAISRCKIAIPIISQGYASSTWCLEELAAIMDCRRRDDKLVLPVFYNVDVVDLGRRRGDFDDEMKCSSEEVLKWQEALTSVARIRGWISQSTADGHEGELVQMVVAKVLSELKRIWIQRLPLSIGLAYLFFSEKKRRETKCQVFLAFRGPDTQYNLADYLYVSLMASGIRVFNHDDPSLIGKDFSNEISNAIDCCEISIPILSSNYSSSPWCLEELARMVDCKRTKGQIILPIFYKVDPSQVQDLSHCFEESILPHKELVDGSTYDRWERALEEIGSLEGWVSEKVANGHEEVLVKQVVEEVSRLLNNP
;
A
#
# COMPACT_ATOMS: atom_id res chain seq x y z
N MET A 1 -21.32 14.35 -36.10
CA MET A 1 -20.43 15.06 -35.17
C MET A 1 -20.61 14.43 -33.80
N GLU A 2 -19.72 13.52 -33.41
CA GLU A 2 -19.69 12.98 -32.04
C GLU A 2 -19.22 14.10 -31.10
N ALA A 3 -20.04 14.43 -30.10
CA ALA A 3 -19.67 15.40 -29.08
C ALA A 3 -18.41 14.92 -28.36
N LEU A 4 -17.37 15.77 -28.31
CA LEU A 4 -16.21 15.55 -27.46
C LEU A 4 -16.68 15.28 -26.02
N PRO A 5 -16.14 14.27 -25.30
CA PRO A 5 -16.62 13.96 -23.96
C PRO A 5 -16.45 15.17 -23.05
N THR A 6 -17.53 15.61 -22.40
CA THR A 6 -17.51 16.65 -21.38
C THR A 6 -16.53 16.28 -20.26
N ARG A 7 -15.73 17.26 -19.80
CA ARG A 7 -14.71 17.14 -18.75
C ARG A 7 -15.20 16.33 -17.54
N SER A 8 -14.71 15.10 -17.37
CA SER A 8 -15.03 14.25 -16.22
C SER A 8 -14.22 14.66 -14.99
N ASP A 9 -14.79 14.43 -13.81
CA ASP A 9 -14.07 14.51 -12.54
C ASP A 9 -13.36 13.18 -12.25
N VAL A 10 -14.01 12.05 -12.53
CA VAL A 10 -13.52 10.69 -12.25
C VAL A 10 -13.48 9.84 -13.52
N PHE A 11 -12.42 9.05 -13.69
CA PHE A 11 -12.32 7.99 -14.68
C PHE A 11 -12.29 6.61 -14.00
N LEU A 12 -13.24 5.73 -14.36
CA LEU A 12 -13.27 4.33 -13.90
C LEU A 12 -12.66 3.42 -14.97
N SER A 13 -11.62 2.67 -14.58
CA SER A 13 -10.95 1.65 -15.40
C SER A 13 -11.27 0.27 -14.84
N PHE A 14 -11.98 -0.57 -15.59
CA PHE A 14 -12.44 -1.86 -15.08
C PHE A 14 -12.68 -2.85 -16.22
N ARG A 15 -12.60 -4.13 -15.90
CA ARG A 15 -12.95 -5.17 -16.87
C ARG A 15 -14.45 -5.44 -16.84
N GLY A 16 -15.14 -5.07 -17.92
CA GLY A 16 -16.59 -5.28 -18.04
C GLY A 16 -17.04 -6.74 -17.97
N ALA A 17 -16.19 -7.69 -18.38
CA ALA A 17 -16.48 -9.11 -18.27
C ALA A 17 -16.50 -9.63 -16.81
N ASP A 18 -15.80 -8.94 -15.90
CA ASP A 18 -15.60 -9.42 -14.53
C ASP A 18 -16.69 -8.91 -13.59
N ASP A 19 -17.06 -7.63 -13.72
CA ASP A 19 -18.07 -7.02 -12.83
C ASP A 19 -18.75 -5.79 -13.43
N ARG A 20 -19.49 -5.95 -14.53
CA ARG A 20 -20.22 -4.81 -15.14
C ARG A 20 -21.50 -4.40 -14.40
N THR A 21 -22.13 -5.32 -13.67
CA THR A 21 -23.46 -5.12 -13.08
C THR A 21 -23.50 -5.16 -11.55
N GLY A 22 -22.42 -5.59 -10.89
CA GLY A 22 -22.28 -5.61 -9.44
C GLY A 22 -21.60 -4.34 -8.92
N PHE A 23 -20.46 -4.50 -8.23
CA PHE A 23 -19.74 -3.45 -7.52
C PHE A 23 -19.47 -2.22 -8.41
N VAL A 24 -18.96 -2.38 -9.64
CA VAL A 24 -18.67 -1.24 -10.53
C VAL A 24 -19.93 -0.44 -10.86
N TYR A 25 -21.06 -1.11 -11.11
CA TYR A 25 -22.32 -0.43 -11.40
C TYR A 25 -22.81 0.37 -10.20
N HIS A 26 -22.76 -0.21 -9.00
CA HIS A 26 -23.16 0.46 -7.77
C HIS A 26 -22.26 1.66 -7.45
N LEU A 27 -20.94 1.52 -7.62
CA LEU A 27 -19.99 2.62 -7.48
C LEU A 27 -20.27 3.75 -8.48
N TYR A 28 -20.43 3.41 -9.76
CA TYR A 28 -20.75 4.37 -10.81
C TYR A 28 -22.04 5.14 -10.52
N LYS A 29 -23.12 4.42 -10.18
CA LYS A 29 -24.41 5.01 -9.86
C LYS A 29 -24.30 5.95 -8.66
N ARG A 30 -23.65 5.52 -7.57
CA ARG A 30 -23.52 6.34 -6.36
C ARG A 30 -22.69 7.60 -6.58
N LEU A 31 -21.64 7.54 -7.41
CA LEU A 31 -20.88 8.72 -7.81
C LEU A 31 -21.74 9.73 -8.59
N LEU A 32 -22.55 9.25 -9.54
CA LEU A 32 -23.50 10.11 -10.27
C LEU A 32 -24.54 10.73 -9.34
N ASP A 33 -25.15 9.93 -8.47
CA ASP A 33 -26.13 10.40 -7.48
C ASP A 33 -25.53 11.46 -6.53
N SER A 34 -24.20 11.42 -6.34
CA SER A 34 -23.44 12.40 -5.55
C SER A 34 -22.98 13.62 -6.36
N GLY A 35 -23.43 13.78 -7.61
CA GLY A 35 -23.11 14.91 -8.48
C GLY A 35 -21.72 14.87 -9.12
N VAL A 36 -21.02 13.74 -9.07
CA VAL A 36 -19.68 13.57 -9.66
C VAL A 36 -19.82 13.27 -11.16
N ARG A 37 -19.07 13.98 -12.01
CA ARG A 37 -19.02 13.67 -13.45
C ARG A 37 -18.09 12.48 -13.67
N VAL A 38 -18.65 11.32 -14.03
CA VAL A 38 -17.88 10.08 -14.19
C VAL A 38 -17.81 9.66 -15.66
N SER A 39 -16.58 9.49 -16.16
CA SER A 39 -16.31 8.72 -17.37
C SER A 39 -15.91 7.30 -16.97
N ARG A 40 -16.31 6.29 -17.74
CA ARG A 40 -15.95 4.90 -17.49
C ARG A 40 -15.62 4.22 -18.80
N SER A 41 -14.69 3.30 -18.78
CA SER A 41 -14.39 2.46 -19.93
C SER A 41 -14.92 1.06 -19.71
N ASP A 42 -15.71 0.59 -20.65
CA ASP A 42 -16.14 -0.80 -20.72
C ASP A 42 -15.18 -1.53 -21.65
N CYS A 43 -14.18 -2.24 -21.09
CA CYS A 43 -13.20 -3.01 -21.87
C CYS A 43 -13.82 -4.12 -22.77
N ALA A 44 -15.15 -4.27 -22.85
CA ALA A 44 -15.87 -5.24 -23.68
C ALA A 44 -16.33 -4.69 -25.06
N LEU A 45 -16.17 -3.41 -25.37
CA LEU A 45 -16.67 -2.82 -26.64
C LEU A 45 -15.57 -2.68 -27.71
N PRO A 46 -15.81 -3.11 -28.97
CA PRO A 46 -14.82 -3.03 -30.04
C PRO A 46 -14.75 -1.60 -30.58
N VAL A 47 -13.87 -0.77 -30.04
CA VAL A 47 -13.53 0.52 -30.65
C VAL A 47 -12.40 0.31 -31.66
N ARG A 48 -12.48 0.96 -32.84
CA ARG A 48 -11.39 0.96 -33.83
C ARG A 48 -10.08 1.40 -33.17
N LYS A 49 -9.07 0.53 -33.23
CA LYS A 49 -7.88 0.51 -32.35
C LYS A 49 -7.17 1.86 -32.15
N GLU A 50 -7.04 2.70 -33.18
CA GLU A 50 -6.31 3.98 -33.06
C GLU A 50 -7.15 5.14 -32.52
N LYS A 51 -8.34 5.39 -33.11
CA LYS A 51 -9.21 6.51 -32.70
C LYS A 51 -9.73 6.33 -31.26
N GLY A 52 -9.91 5.08 -30.81
CA GLY A 52 -10.27 4.77 -29.44
C GLY A 52 -9.16 5.09 -28.43
N ARG A 53 -7.90 4.82 -28.79
CA ARG A 53 -6.74 5.03 -27.92
C ARG A 53 -6.49 6.50 -27.64
N GLU A 54 -6.59 7.37 -28.65
CA GLU A 54 -6.46 8.81 -28.47
C GLU A 54 -7.56 9.38 -27.57
N GLN A 55 -8.80 8.98 -27.80
CA GLN A 55 -9.94 9.39 -26.98
C GLN A 55 -9.80 8.91 -25.53
N LEU A 56 -9.28 7.71 -25.33
CA LEU A 56 -9.00 7.14 -24.03
C LEU A 56 -7.94 7.93 -23.26
N VAL A 57 -6.76 8.13 -23.86
CA VAL A 57 -5.66 8.91 -23.25
C VAL A 57 -6.14 10.33 -22.95
N TRP A 58 -6.95 10.90 -23.83
CA TRP A 58 -7.56 12.21 -23.61
C TRP A 58 -8.52 12.22 -22.41
N ALA A 59 -9.38 11.21 -22.26
CA ALA A 59 -10.30 11.12 -21.13
C ALA A 59 -9.56 10.94 -19.79
N ILE A 60 -8.55 10.08 -19.77
CA ILE A 60 -7.71 9.83 -18.60
C ILE A 60 -6.94 11.09 -18.22
N SER A 61 -6.26 11.74 -19.17
CA SER A 61 -5.48 12.96 -18.88
C SER A 61 -6.34 14.09 -18.33
N ARG A 62 -7.58 14.25 -18.82
CA ARG A 62 -8.52 15.33 -18.43
C ARG A 62 -9.26 15.10 -17.12
N CYS A 63 -9.37 13.85 -16.64
CA CYS A 63 -10.02 13.57 -15.35
C CYS A 63 -9.14 14.03 -14.17
N LYS A 64 -9.75 14.29 -13.01
CA LYS A 64 -9.03 14.67 -11.79
C LYS A 64 -8.56 13.43 -11.01
N ILE A 65 -9.40 12.40 -10.98
CA ILE A 65 -9.17 11.17 -10.22
C ILE A 65 -9.35 9.98 -11.15
N ALA A 66 -8.40 9.05 -11.15
CA ALA A 66 -8.53 7.76 -11.82
C ALA A 66 -8.72 6.65 -10.78
N ILE A 67 -9.67 5.75 -11.02
CA ILE A 67 -9.98 4.61 -10.14
C ILE A 67 -9.83 3.34 -10.97
N PRO A 68 -8.66 2.70 -10.96
CA PRO A 68 -8.48 1.37 -11.52
C PRO A 68 -9.08 0.33 -10.56
N ILE A 69 -10.01 -0.46 -11.08
CA ILE A 69 -10.65 -1.57 -10.37
C ILE A 69 -10.01 -2.85 -10.90
N ILE A 70 -8.94 -3.27 -10.22
CA ILE A 70 -8.12 -4.42 -10.61
C ILE A 70 -8.80 -5.71 -10.15
N SER A 71 -9.45 -6.39 -11.09
CA SER A 71 -10.12 -7.68 -10.90
C SER A 71 -9.28 -8.85 -11.43
N GLN A 72 -9.70 -10.08 -11.14
CA GLN A 72 -8.95 -11.30 -11.50
C GLN A 72 -8.58 -11.39 -12.99
N GLY A 73 -9.48 -10.98 -13.89
CA GLY A 73 -9.27 -10.98 -15.34
C GLY A 73 -8.74 -9.66 -15.91
N TYR A 74 -8.49 -8.64 -15.07
CA TYR A 74 -8.08 -7.31 -15.52
C TYR A 74 -6.83 -7.36 -16.39
N ALA A 75 -5.81 -8.09 -15.93
CA ALA A 75 -4.53 -8.25 -16.62
C ALA A 75 -4.63 -9.09 -17.91
N SER A 76 -5.75 -9.81 -18.12
CA SER A 76 -6.01 -10.57 -19.35
C SER A 76 -6.64 -9.70 -20.46
N SER A 77 -6.79 -8.38 -20.26
CA SER A 77 -7.26 -7.44 -21.28
C SER A 77 -6.15 -6.46 -21.64
N THR A 78 -5.67 -6.53 -22.88
CA THR A 78 -4.72 -5.54 -23.41
C THR A 78 -5.27 -4.11 -23.30
N TRP A 79 -6.59 -3.94 -23.49
CA TRP A 79 -7.23 -2.65 -23.34
C TRP A 79 -7.16 -2.13 -21.90
N CYS A 80 -7.53 -2.95 -20.90
CA CYS A 80 -7.46 -2.52 -19.51
C CYS A 80 -5.99 -2.28 -19.05
N LEU A 81 -5.01 -3.00 -19.62
CA LEU A 81 -3.58 -2.76 -19.40
C LEU A 81 -3.09 -1.44 -20.05
N GLU A 82 -3.56 -1.11 -21.25
CA GLU A 82 -3.29 0.17 -21.89
C GLU A 82 -3.87 1.34 -21.07
N GLU A 83 -5.07 1.18 -20.54
CA GLU A 83 -5.71 2.15 -19.64
C GLU A 83 -4.90 2.37 -18.38
N LEU A 84 -4.50 1.28 -17.73
CA LEU A 84 -3.69 1.35 -16.53
C LEU A 84 -2.34 2.04 -16.81
N ALA A 85 -1.67 1.68 -17.90
CA ALA A 85 -0.43 2.32 -18.30
C ALA A 85 -0.61 3.82 -18.57
N ALA A 86 -1.69 4.24 -19.22
CA ALA A 86 -2.00 5.65 -19.43
C ALA A 86 -2.31 6.38 -18.11
N ILE A 87 -3.04 5.75 -17.18
CA ILE A 87 -3.31 6.28 -15.84
C ILE A 87 -1.99 6.50 -15.08
N MET A 88 -1.11 5.50 -15.08
CA MET A 88 0.17 5.54 -14.37
C MET A 88 1.16 6.53 -15.00
N ASP A 89 1.15 6.67 -16.33
CA ASP A 89 1.91 7.71 -17.02
C ASP A 89 1.45 9.11 -16.61
N CYS A 90 0.14 9.35 -16.53
CA CYS A 90 -0.39 10.63 -16.06
C CYS A 90 -0.13 10.86 -14.56
N ARG A 91 -0.10 9.80 -13.74
CA ARG A 91 0.33 9.91 -12.34
C ARG A 91 1.78 10.38 -12.26
N ARG A 92 2.66 9.78 -13.06
CA ARG A 92 4.09 10.11 -13.08
C ARG A 92 4.37 11.53 -13.58
N ARG A 93 3.61 12.01 -14.58
CA ARG A 93 3.86 13.31 -15.24
C ARG A 93 3.06 14.48 -14.65
N ASP A 94 1.81 14.23 -14.24
CA ASP A 94 0.84 15.26 -13.88
C ASP A 94 0.33 15.14 -12.44
N ASP A 95 0.98 14.31 -11.61
CA ASP A 95 0.56 14.01 -10.22
C ASP A 95 -0.92 13.60 -10.11
N LYS A 96 -1.40 12.84 -11.11
CA LYS A 96 -2.79 12.37 -11.15
C LYS A 96 -3.10 11.52 -9.92
N LEU A 97 -4.18 11.88 -9.22
CA LEU A 97 -4.67 11.09 -8.09
C LEU A 97 -5.24 9.75 -8.60
N VAL A 98 -4.62 8.66 -8.18
CA VAL A 98 -5.03 7.30 -8.49
C VAL A 98 -5.50 6.65 -7.20
N LEU A 99 -6.73 6.10 -7.21
CA LEU A 99 -7.35 5.44 -6.07
C LEU A 99 -7.68 3.99 -6.45
N PRO A 100 -6.74 3.04 -6.33
CA PRO A 100 -6.98 1.69 -6.78
C PRO A 100 -7.96 0.95 -5.88
N VAL A 101 -8.78 0.09 -6.50
CA VAL A 101 -9.59 -0.93 -5.82
C VAL A 101 -9.13 -2.28 -6.34
N PHE A 102 -8.64 -3.13 -5.43
CA PHE A 102 -8.25 -4.50 -5.71
C PHE A 102 -9.44 -5.39 -5.41
N TYR A 103 -10.13 -5.82 -6.46
CA TYR A 103 -11.43 -6.49 -6.38
C TYR A 103 -11.28 -8.00 -6.63
N ASN A 104 -11.40 -8.79 -5.56
CA ASN A 104 -11.26 -10.25 -5.59
C ASN A 104 -9.91 -10.69 -6.19
N VAL A 105 -8.84 -9.98 -5.82
CA VAL A 105 -7.46 -10.30 -6.21
C VAL A 105 -6.54 -10.23 -4.99
N ASP A 106 -5.53 -11.09 -4.96
CA ASP A 106 -4.41 -10.94 -4.04
C ASP A 106 -3.42 -9.90 -4.62
N VAL A 107 -3.16 -8.84 -3.86
CA VAL A 107 -2.25 -7.76 -4.25
C VAL A 107 -0.80 -8.26 -4.32
N VAL A 108 -0.45 -9.29 -3.53
CA VAL A 108 0.87 -9.92 -3.56
C VAL A 108 1.10 -10.64 -4.90
N ASP A 109 0.05 -11.23 -5.47
CA ASP A 109 0.11 -11.92 -6.77
C ASP A 109 0.25 -10.96 -7.95
N LEU A 110 -0.25 -9.72 -7.83
CA LEU A 110 -0.15 -8.71 -8.90
C LEU A 110 1.30 -8.31 -9.21
N GLY A 111 2.21 -8.42 -8.23
CA GLY A 111 3.65 -8.25 -8.43
C GLY A 111 4.39 -9.55 -8.79
N ARG A 112 3.81 -10.73 -8.50
CA ARG A 112 4.41 -12.06 -8.73
C ARG A 112 4.05 -12.73 -10.04
N ARG A 113 3.05 -12.24 -10.79
CA ARG A 113 2.64 -12.81 -12.10
C ARG A 113 3.69 -12.57 -13.20
N ARG A 114 4.89 -13.10 -13.00
CA ARG A 114 5.94 -13.29 -14.01
C ARG A 114 5.65 -14.56 -14.83
N GLY A 115 5.04 -15.57 -14.21
CA GLY A 115 4.84 -16.91 -14.79
C GLY A 115 3.50 -17.20 -15.49
N ASP A 116 2.48 -16.36 -15.34
CA ASP A 116 1.19 -16.55 -16.06
C ASP A 116 1.20 -15.96 -17.48
N PHE A 117 2.31 -15.28 -17.84
CA PHE A 117 2.57 -14.79 -19.21
C PHE A 117 3.40 -15.79 -20.03
N ASP A 118 3.86 -16.89 -19.44
CA ASP A 118 4.92 -17.73 -20.02
C ASP A 118 4.41 -18.83 -20.97
N ASP A 119 3.12 -19.19 -20.97
CA ASP A 119 2.64 -20.25 -21.86
C ASP A 119 2.20 -19.77 -23.27
N GLU A 120 2.06 -18.46 -23.51
CA GLU A 120 1.68 -17.94 -24.85
C GLU A 120 2.51 -16.79 -25.43
N MET A 121 3.51 -16.22 -24.74
CA MET A 121 4.16 -14.98 -25.24
C MET A 121 5.70 -14.99 -25.17
N LYS A 122 6.31 -15.79 -26.07
CA LYS A 122 7.77 -15.89 -26.32
C LYS A 122 8.43 -14.67 -27.00
N CYS A 123 8.01 -13.44 -26.72
CA CYS A 123 8.73 -12.23 -27.15
C CYS A 123 8.29 -11.00 -26.34
N SER A 124 9.15 -10.43 -25.48
CA SER A 124 8.78 -9.23 -24.72
C SER A 124 8.81 -7.99 -25.62
N SER A 125 7.66 -7.64 -26.21
CA SER A 125 7.43 -6.31 -26.79
C SER A 125 7.61 -5.24 -25.71
N GLU A 126 8.13 -4.06 -26.06
CA GLU A 126 8.25 -2.88 -25.19
C GLU A 126 6.93 -2.57 -24.45
N GLU A 127 5.79 -2.88 -25.09
CA GLU A 127 4.45 -2.71 -24.54
C GLU A 127 4.18 -3.61 -23.32
N VAL A 128 4.69 -4.84 -23.32
CA VAL A 128 4.51 -5.78 -22.20
C VAL A 128 5.26 -5.29 -20.97
N LEU A 129 6.49 -4.81 -21.14
CA LEU A 129 7.28 -4.22 -20.05
C LEU A 129 6.57 -2.99 -19.47
N LYS A 130 6.00 -2.14 -20.33
CA LYS A 130 5.21 -0.97 -19.90
C LYS A 130 4.00 -1.38 -19.05
N TRP A 131 3.27 -2.41 -19.46
CA TRP A 131 2.11 -2.90 -18.71
C TRP A 131 2.50 -3.53 -17.38
N GLN A 132 3.59 -4.29 -17.35
CA GLN A 132 4.15 -4.86 -16.12
C GLN A 132 4.56 -3.75 -15.14
N GLU A 133 5.27 -2.72 -15.60
CA GLU A 133 5.63 -1.57 -14.77
C GLU A 133 4.38 -0.87 -14.21
N ALA A 134 3.33 -0.73 -15.01
CA ALA A 134 2.07 -0.11 -14.57
C ALA A 134 1.35 -0.93 -13.49
N LEU A 135 1.30 -2.27 -13.62
CA LEU A 135 0.75 -3.18 -12.61
C LEU A 135 1.53 -3.13 -11.30
N THR A 136 2.86 -3.20 -11.37
CA THR A 136 3.73 -3.08 -10.19
C THR A 136 3.57 -1.71 -9.53
N SER A 137 3.51 -0.64 -10.33
CA SER A 137 3.39 0.72 -9.80
C SER A 137 2.02 0.98 -9.17
N VAL A 138 0.92 0.44 -9.72
CA VAL A 138 -0.41 0.58 -9.10
C VAL A 138 -0.53 -0.25 -7.83
N ALA A 139 0.10 -1.43 -7.77
CA ALA A 139 0.15 -2.28 -6.58
C ALA A 139 0.85 -1.59 -5.39
N ARG A 140 1.78 -0.66 -5.67
CA ARG A 140 2.42 0.17 -4.64
C ARG A 140 1.53 1.28 -4.08
N ILE A 141 0.43 1.61 -4.75
CA ILE A 141 -0.48 2.65 -4.27
C ILE A 141 -1.45 2.03 -3.26
N ARG A 142 -1.55 2.63 -2.07
CA ARG A 142 -2.51 2.15 -1.06
C ARG A 142 -3.93 2.32 -1.61
N GLY A 143 -4.60 1.20 -1.82
CA GLY A 143 -5.98 1.11 -2.29
C GLY A 143 -6.88 0.38 -1.30
N TRP A 144 -8.08 0.06 -1.74
CA TRP A 144 -8.99 -0.82 -1.01
C TRP A 144 -8.90 -2.24 -1.56
N ILE A 145 -8.92 -3.23 -0.67
CA ILE A 145 -8.96 -4.65 -1.03
C ILE A 145 -10.35 -5.16 -0.68
N SER A 146 -11.12 -5.64 -1.66
CA SER A 146 -12.55 -5.95 -1.47
C SER A 146 -12.79 -6.99 -0.39
N GLN A 147 -11.88 -7.96 -0.22
CA GLN A 147 -12.04 -9.07 0.73
C GLN A 147 -11.77 -8.68 2.18
N SER A 148 -10.92 -7.69 2.44
CA SER A 148 -10.52 -7.29 3.80
C SER A 148 -11.03 -5.91 4.21
N THR A 149 -11.47 -5.09 3.25
CA THR A 149 -12.06 -3.78 3.55
C THR A 149 -13.53 -3.95 3.89
N ALA A 150 -13.98 -3.30 4.98
CA ALA A 150 -15.37 -3.31 5.43
C ALA A 150 -15.93 -4.73 5.59
N ASP A 151 -15.12 -5.64 6.11
CA ASP A 151 -15.48 -7.05 6.32
C ASP A 151 -16.08 -7.73 5.07
N GLY A 152 -15.64 -7.33 3.87
CA GLY A 152 -16.14 -7.87 2.60
C GLY A 152 -17.47 -7.28 2.11
N HIS A 153 -18.04 -6.30 2.81
CA HIS A 153 -19.33 -5.71 2.47
C HIS A 153 -19.16 -4.67 1.34
N GLU A 154 -19.44 -5.09 0.10
CA GLU A 154 -19.27 -4.25 -1.10
C GLU A 154 -20.01 -2.90 -1.02
N GLY A 155 -21.19 -2.88 -0.39
CA GLY A 155 -21.97 -1.65 -0.21
C GLY A 155 -21.27 -0.61 0.66
N GLU A 156 -20.53 -1.03 1.68
CA GLU A 156 -19.73 -0.16 2.54
C GLU A 156 -18.45 0.29 1.84
N LEU A 157 -17.80 -0.63 1.11
CA LEU A 157 -16.67 -0.28 0.26
C LEU A 157 -17.03 0.83 -0.75
N VAL A 158 -18.18 0.74 -1.41
CA VAL A 158 -18.69 1.80 -2.29
C VAL A 158 -18.80 3.14 -1.55
N GLN A 159 -19.32 3.13 -0.32
CA GLN A 159 -19.44 4.36 0.49
C GLN A 159 -18.08 4.96 0.82
N MET A 160 -17.11 4.12 1.21
CA MET A 160 -15.74 4.56 1.52
C MET A 160 -15.06 5.20 0.29
N VAL A 161 -15.17 4.55 -0.87
CA VAL A 161 -14.61 5.07 -2.13
C VAL A 161 -15.25 6.41 -2.49
N VAL A 162 -16.59 6.50 -2.46
CA VAL A 162 -17.32 7.74 -2.78
C VAL A 162 -16.97 8.86 -1.81
N ALA A 163 -16.92 8.59 -0.50
CA ALA A 163 -16.56 9.57 0.51
C ALA A 163 -15.14 10.12 0.28
N LYS A 164 -14.18 9.25 -0.03
CA LYS A 164 -12.81 9.64 -0.37
C LYS A 164 -12.78 10.50 -1.64
N VAL A 165 -13.49 10.11 -2.70
CA VAL A 165 -13.59 10.89 -3.95
C VAL A 165 -14.14 12.29 -3.68
N LEU A 166 -15.23 12.41 -2.94
CA LEU A 166 -15.85 13.70 -2.62
C LEU A 166 -14.91 14.59 -1.79
N SER A 167 -14.22 14.00 -0.81
CA SER A 167 -13.22 14.70 0.01
C SER A 167 -12.06 15.24 -0.85
N GLU A 168 -11.54 14.42 -1.75
CA GLU A 168 -10.42 14.80 -2.62
C GLU A 168 -10.82 15.84 -3.67
N LEU A 169 -12.01 15.69 -4.27
CA LEU A 169 -12.55 16.73 -5.14
C LEU A 169 -12.67 18.05 -4.38
N LYS A 170 -13.28 18.04 -3.18
CA LYS A 170 -13.40 19.24 -2.32
C LYS A 170 -12.03 19.86 -2.03
N ARG A 171 -11.01 19.06 -1.72
CA ARG A 171 -9.63 19.52 -1.52
C ARG A 171 -9.06 20.22 -2.76
N ILE A 172 -9.22 19.63 -3.94
CA ILE A 172 -8.79 20.22 -5.23
C ILE A 172 -9.51 21.54 -5.49
N TRP A 173 -10.79 21.66 -5.14
CA TRP A 173 -11.54 22.92 -5.24
C TRP A 173 -11.00 23.98 -4.29
N ILE A 174 -10.69 23.61 -3.04
CA ILE A 174 -10.14 24.54 -2.02
C ILE A 174 -8.76 25.05 -2.42
N GLN A 175 -7.89 24.19 -2.96
CA GLN A 175 -6.55 24.60 -3.42
C GLN A 175 -6.59 25.60 -4.59
N ARG A 176 -7.72 25.72 -5.30
CA ARG A 176 -7.92 26.70 -6.37
C ARG A 176 -8.47 28.04 -5.90
N LEU A 177 -8.80 28.19 -4.61
CA LEU A 177 -9.21 29.47 -4.02
C LEU A 177 -8.02 30.44 -3.95
N PRO A 178 -8.26 31.76 -3.83
CA PRO A 178 -7.20 32.77 -3.75
C PRO A 178 -6.11 32.44 -2.71
N LEU A 179 -4.86 32.87 -3.00
CA LEU A 179 -3.65 32.52 -2.23
C LEU A 179 -3.79 32.62 -0.71
N SER A 180 -4.56 33.59 -0.19
CA SER A 180 -4.75 33.79 1.24
C SER A 180 -5.46 32.62 1.95
N ILE A 181 -6.43 31.97 1.28
CA ILE A 181 -7.18 30.83 1.84
C ILE A 181 -6.44 29.52 1.55
N GLY A 182 -5.83 29.39 0.38
CA GLY A 182 -5.02 28.23 0.00
C GLY A 182 -3.78 28.07 0.89
N LEU A 183 -3.07 29.16 1.20
CA LEU A 183 -1.93 29.15 2.11
C LEU A 183 -2.33 28.82 3.54
N ALA A 184 -3.45 29.35 4.04
CA ALA A 184 -3.96 28.99 5.37
C ALA A 184 -4.28 27.49 5.43
N TYR A 185 -5.00 26.94 4.44
CA TYR A 185 -5.34 25.52 4.41
C TYR A 185 -4.10 24.61 4.28
N LEU A 186 -3.16 24.95 3.39
CA LEU A 186 -1.88 24.22 3.25
C LEU A 186 -1.05 24.31 4.53
N PHE A 187 -0.97 25.49 5.15
CA PHE A 187 -0.30 25.68 6.43
C PHE A 187 -0.96 24.86 7.54
N PHE A 188 -2.29 24.83 7.65
CA PHE A 188 -2.99 23.99 8.62
C PHE A 188 -2.85 22.49 8.31
N SER A 189 -2.82 22.08 7.03
CA SER A 189 -2.63 20.69 6.61
C SER A 189 -1.19 20.21 6.81
N GLU A 190 -0.19 21.05 6.55
CA GLU A 190 1.22 20.77 6.83
C GLU A 190 1.50 20.84 8.33
N LYS A 191 0.92 21.79 9.05
CA LYS A 191 1.00 21.87 10.51
C LYS A 191 0.37 20.63 11.14
N LYS A 192 -0.76 20.13 10.64
CA LYS A 192 -1.32 18.82 11.04
C LYS A 192 -0.40 17.64 10.73
N ARG A 193 0.34 17.64 9.59
CA ARG A 193 1.39 16.63 9.30
C ARG A 193 2.63 16.77 10.20
N ARG A 194 2.99 18.00 10.60
CA ARG A 194 4.17 18.32 11.42
C ARG A 194 3.92 18.14 12.92
N GLU A 195 2.68 18.30 13.39
CA GLU A 195 2.27 18.06 14.78
C GLU A 195 2.09 16.56 15.11
N THR A 196 2.11 15.68 14.10
CA THR A 196 2.02 14.22 14.25
C THR A 196 3.33 13.52 13.91
N LYS A 197 4.46 13.95 14.47
CA LYS A 197 5.72 13.21 14.32
C LYS A 197 5.58 11.88 15.08
N CYS A 198 5.41 10.80 14.33
CA CYS A 198 5.36 9.45 14.87
C CYS A 198 6.64 9.15 15.67
N GLN A 199 6.50 8.52 16.84
CA GLN A 199 7.61 8.13 17.70
C GLN A 199 8.01 6.69 17.47
N VAL A 200 7.02 5.81 17.25
CA VAL A 200 7.23 4.36 17.13
C VAL A 200 6.68 3.83 15.80
N PHE A 201 7.48 3.05 15.09
CA PHE A 201 7.04 2.27 13.94
C PHE A 201 6.96 0.78 14.30
N LEU A 202 5.85 0.11 13.98
CA LEU A 202 5.71 -1.35 14.14
C LEU A 202 5.83 -2.02 12.77
N ALA A 203 6.84 -2.86 12.52
CA ALA A 203 6.85 -3.71 11.33
C ALA A 203 6.38 -5.11 11.69
N PHE A 204 5.43 -5.64 10.95
CA PHE A 204 4.85 -6.94 11.24
C PHE A 204 4.24 -7.58 10.01
N ARG A 205 4.16 -8.91 10.01
CA ARG A 205 3.45 -9.65 8.97
C ARG A 205 1.97 -9.66 9.30
N GLY A 206 1.17 -8.96 8.48
CA GLY A 206 -0.27 -8.79 8.69
C GLY A 206 -1.03 -10.08 9.03
N PRO A 207 -1.02 -11.10 8.16
CA PRO A 207 -1.70 -12.38 8.39
C PRO A 207 -1.30 -13.11 9.68
N ASP A 208 -0.08 -12.89 10.18
CA ASP A 208 0.41 -13.59 11.36
C ASP A 208 0.02 -12.87 12.66
N THR A 209 0.00 -11.52 12.65
CA THR A 209 -0.01 -10.72 13.89
C THR A 209 -0.97 -9.53 13.93
N GLN A 210 -1.57 -9.15 12.79
CA GLN A 210 -2.39 -7.93 12.68
C GLN A 210 -3.57 -7.91 13.64
N TYR A 211 -4.25 -9.03 13.88
CA TYR A 211 -5.44 -9.11 14.73
C TYR A 211 -5.15 -9.75 16.11
N ASN A 212 -3.88 -9.78 16.52
CA ASN A 212 -3.45 -10.26 17.83
C ASN A 212 -2.40 -9.30 18.44
N LEU A 213 -1.18 -9.77 18.66
CA LEU A 213 -0.08 -9.06 19.28
C LEU A 213 0.18 -7.66 18.70
N ALA A 214 0.16 -7.49 17.38
CA ALA A 214 0.46 -6.19 16.77
C ALA A 214 -0.63 -5.14 17.09
N ASP A 215 -1.91 -5.53 17.04
CA ASP A 215 -3.02 -4.65 17.40
C ASP A 215 -3.03 -4.33 18.90
N TYR A 216 -2.86 -5.35 19.76
CA TYR A 216 -2.76 -5.12 21.21
C TYR A 216 -1.60 -4.19 21.58
N LEU A 217 -0.44 -4.36 20.93
CA LEU A 217 0.72 -3.49 21.15
C LEU A 217 0.45 -2.07 20.66
N TYR A 218 -0.13 -1.91 19.47
CA TYR A 218 -0.52 -0.61 18.91
C TYR A 218 -1.47 0.14 19.86
N VAL A 219 -2.56 -0.52 20.28
CA VAL A 219 -3.56 0.07 21.18
C VAL A 219 -2.93 0.44 22.54
N SER A 220 -2.07 -0.42 23.09
CA SER A 220 -1.44 -0.18 24.40
C SER A 220 -0.41 0.95 24.40
N LEU A 221 0.37 1.07 23.32
CA LEU A 221 1.28 2.20 23.10
C LEU A 221 0.49 3.52 22.97
N MET A 222 -0.57 3.51 22.16
CA MET A 222 -1.44 4.68 21.98
C MET A 222 -2.14 5.08 23.29
N ALA A 223 -2.62 4.11 24.07
CA ALA A 223 -3.22 4.34 25.39
C ALA A 223 -2.23 4.94 26.39
N SER A 224 -0.94 4.69 26.20
CA SER A 224 0.16 5.28 27.00
C SER A 224 0.63 6.64 26.49
N GLY A 225 -0.06 7.22 25.49
CA GLY A 225 0.27 8.54 24.92
C GLY A 225 1.42 8.52 23.91
N ILE A 226 1.89 7.34 23.51
CA ILE A 226 2.97 7.18 22.53
C ILE A 226 2.37 7.23 21.12
N ARG A 227 2.93 8.07 20.25
CA ARG A 227 2.45 8.19 18.87
C ARG A 227 3.03 7.06 18.00
N VAL A 228 2.17 6.16 17.54
CA VAL A 228 2.53 5.02 16.68
C VAL A 228 2.04 5.24 15.25
N PHE A 229 2.78 4.74 14.27
CA PHE A 229 2.39 4.87 12.86
C PHE A 229 1.18 3.97 12.59
N ASN A 230 0.09 4.56 12.11
CA ASN A 230 -1.13 3.84 11.80
C ASN A 230 -1.11 3.35 10.35
N HIS A 231 -0.86 2.05 10.15
CA HIS A 231 -0.85 1.38 8.85
C HIS A 231 -2.22 1.43 8.14
N ASP A 232 -3.29 1.62 8.90
CA ASP A 232 -4.67 1.68 8.42
C ASP A 232 -5.22 3.11 8.35
N ASP A 233 -4.35 4.14 8.45
CA ASP A 233 -4.78 5.54 8.28
C ASP A 233 -5.42 5.76 6.90
N PRO A 234 -6.72 6.14 6.83
CA PRO A 234 -7.40 6.44 5.57
C PRO A 234 -6.73 7.56 4.75
N SER A 235 -5.87 8.39 5.37
CA SER A 235 -5.08 9.40 4.68
C SER A 235 -4.01 8.81 3.74
N LEU A 236 -3.63 7.55 3.94
CA LEU A 236 -2.68 6.83 3.08
C LEU A 236 -3.29 6.43 1.74
N ILE A 237 -4.62 6.30 1.66
CA ILE A 237 -5.32 5.91 0.43
C ILE A 237 -4.98 6.87 -0.73
N GLY A 238 -4.48 6.30 -1.82
CA GLY A 238 -4.04 6.99 -3.04
C GLY A 238 -2.57 7.43 -3.04
N LYS A 239 -1.86 7.26 -1.92
CA LYS A 239 -0.42 7.55 -1.82
C LYS A 239 0.42 6.32 -2.18
N ASP A 240 1.67 6.55 -2.55
CA ASP A 240 2.66 5.48 -2.67
C ASP A 240 2.96 4.95 -1.26
N PHE A 241 2.53 3.71 -1.00
CA PHE A 241 2.58 3.09 0.31
C PHE A 241 4.03 2.85 0.75
N SER A 242 4.89 2.42 -0.17
CA SER A 242 6.32 2.19 0.10
C SER A 242 7.01 3.48 0.54
N ASN A 243 6.73 4.60 -0.15
CA ASN A 243 7.32 5.89 0.21
C ASN A 243 6.81 6.42 1.56
N GLU A 244 5.51 6.30 1.84
CA GLU A 244 4.96 6.76 3.13
C GLU A 244 5.48 5.91 4.30
N ILE A 245 5.63 4.59 4.12
CA ILE A 245 6.25 3.71 5.12
C ILE A 245 7.73 4.08 5.31
N SER A 246 8.49 4.24 4.23
CA SER A 246 9.91 4.62 4.31
C SER A 246 10.08 5.95 5.04
N ASN A 247 9.22 6.94 4.74
CA ASN A 247 9.20 8.22 5.44
C ASN A 247 8.82 8.07 6.91
N ALA A 248 7.91 7.17 7.25
CA ALA A 248 7.52 6.89 8.62
C ALA A 248 8.68 6.26 9.41
N ILE A 249 9.30 5.20 8.88
CA ILE A 249 10.49 4.57 9.46
C ILE A 249 11.60 5.62 9.63
N ASP A 250 11.81 6.46 8.62
CA ASP A 250 12.84 7.50 8.64
C ASP A 250 12.68 8.57 9.72
N CYS A 251 11.44 8.80 10.17
CA CYS A 251 11.09 9.85 11.11
C CYS A 251 10.88 9.34 12.54
N CYS A 252 10.64 8.05 12.74
CA CYS A 252 10.42 7.46 14.06
C CYS A 252 11.72 7.38 14.87
N GLU A 253 11.59 7.43 16.18
CA GLU A 253 12.71 7.31 17.12
C GLU A 253 13.00 5.84 17.46
N ILE A 254 11.93 5.02 17.48
CA ILE A 254 11.97 3.59 17.79
C ILE A 254 11.26 2.82 16.67
N SER A 255 11.86 1.71 16.25
CA SER A 255 11.24 0.72 15.37
C SER A 255 11.13 -0.62 16.08
N ILE A 256 9.98 -1.28 15.98
CA ILE A 256 9.69 -2.57 16.63
C ILE A 256 9.32 -3.58 15.54
N PRO A 257 10.27 -4.38 15.04
CA PRO A 257 9.97 -5.50 14.17
C PRO A 257 9.40 -6.68 14.98
N ILE A 258 8.20 -7.13 14.63
CA ILE A 258 7.55 -8.33 15.16
C ILE A 258 7.78 -9.46 14.17
N LEU A 259 8.84 -10.24 14.42
CA LEU A 259 9.33 -11.31 13.55
C LEU A 259 8.55 -12.59 13.83
N SER A 260 7.70 -12.97 12.87
CA SER A 260 6.93 -14.23 12.86
C SER A 260 7.49 -15.20 11.82
N SER A 261 7.02 -16.46 11.82
CA SER A 261 7.52 -17.52 10.92
C SER A 261 7.39 -17.19 9.43
N ASN A 262 6.40 -16.38 9.03
CA ASN A 262 6.21 -15.98 7.63
C ASN A 262 6.68 -14.55 7.36
N TYR A 263 7.44 -13.91 8.27
CA TYR A 263 7.87 -12.53 8.10
C TYR A 263 8.67 -12.33 6.80
N SER A 264 9.65 -13.18 6.54
CA SER A 264 10.50 -13.16 5.34
C SER A 264 9.80 -13.60 4.05
N SER A 265 8.56 -14.10 4.12
CA SER A 265 7.77 -14.37 2.90
C SER A 265 7.35 -13.09 2.17
N SER A 266 7.36 -11.95 2.88
CA SER A 266 6.90 -10.65 2.38
C SER A 266 8.09 -9.75 2.02
N PRO A 267 8.29 -9.42 0.73
CA PRO A 267 9.36 -8.50 0.33
C PRO A 267 9.18 -7.10 0.94
N TRP A 268 7.94 -6.71 1.25
CA TRP A 268 7.64 -5.47 1.95
C TRP A 268 8.19 -5.48 3.39
N CYS A 269 7.97 -6.57 4.13
CA CYS A 269 8.47 -6.71 5.50
C CYS A 269 10.01 -6.76 5.53
N LEU A 270 10.63 -7.38 4.53
CA LEU A 270 12.09 -7.41 4.37
C LEU A 270 12.67 -6.02 4.05
N GLU A 271 12.02 -5.27 3.16
CA GLU A 271 12.47 -3.91 2.85
C GLU A 271 12.29 -2.95 4.03
N GLU A 272 11.18 -3.07 4.78
CA GLU A 272 10.96 -2.34 6.04
C GLU A 272 12.09 -2.64 7.03
N LEU A 273 12.42 -3.92 7.24
CA LEU A 273 13.47 -4.35 8.16
C LEU A 273 14.84 -3.79 7.75
N ALA A 274 15.19 -3.88 6.46
CA ALA A 274 16.42 -3.33 5.94
C ALA A 274 16.48 -1.81 6.10
N ARG A 275 15.36 -1.11 5.91
CA ARG A 275 15.28 0.34 6.12
C ARG A 275 15.46 0.73 7.59
N MET A 276 14.95 -0.07 8.53
CA MET A 276 15.18 0.15 9.97
C MET A 276 16.66 0.03 10.30
N VAL A 277 17.34 -1.02 9.81
CA VAL A 277 18.78 -1.23 10.03
C VAL A 277 19.60 -0.06 9.47
N ASP A 278 19.25 0.47 8.30
CA ASP A 278 19.87 1.70 7.79
C ASP A 278 19.66 2.89 8.74
N CYS A 279 18.43 3.09 9.23
CA CYS A 279 18.10 4.19 10.13
C CYS A 279 18.84 4.06 11.47
N LYS A 280 18.99 2.85 11.99
CA LYS A 280 19.82 2.56 13.17
C LYS A 280 21.26 3.00 12.95
N ARG A 281 21.86 2.61 11.81
CA ARG A 281 23.26 2.93 11.47
C ARG A 281 23.50 4.41 11.16
N THR A 282 22.57 5.06 10.48
CA THR A 282 22.76 6.43 9.95
C THR A 282 22.18 7.52 10.85
N LYS A 283 21.15 7.21 11.65
CA LYS A 283 20.40 8.17 12.47
C LYS A 283 20.37 7.81 13.96
N GLY A 284 20.91 6.65 14.35
CA GLY A 284 20.86 6.18 15.73
C GLY A 284 19.47 5.73 16.18
N GLN A 285 18.56 5.41 15.25
CA GLN A 285 17.24 4.88 15.58
C GLN A 285 17.37 3.61 16.45
N ILE A 286 16.55 3.50 17.49
CA ILE A 286 16.53 2.32 18.36
C ILE A 286 15.65 1.25 17.71
N ILE A 287 16.13 0.01 17.70
CA ILE A 287 15.35 -1.14 17.23
C ILE A 287 15.13 -2.10 18.39
N LEU A 288 13.87 -2.45 18.62
CA LEU A 288 13.39 -3.31 19.70
C LEU A 288 12.69 -4.54 19.11
N PRO A 289 13.42 -5.63 18.79
CA PRO A 289 12.81 -6.78 18.15
C PRO A 289 11.92 -7.60 19.09
N ILE A 290 10.81 -8.08 18.55
CA ILE A 290 9.95 -9.09 19.17
C ILE A 290 10.00 -10.34 18.29
N PHE A 291 10.49 -11.44 18.84
CA PHE A 291 10.53 -12.75 18.22
C PHE A 291 9.22 -13.49 18.57
N TYR A 292 8.27 -13.44 17.65
CA TYR A 292 6.92 -13.96 17.84
C TYR A 292 6.82 -15.42 17.39
N LYS A 293 6.78 -16.34 18.36
CA LYS A 293 6.71 -17.80 18.17
C LYS A 293 7.83 -18.34 17.26
N VAL A 294 9.00 -17.72 17.33
CA VAL A 294 10.22 -18.09 16.60
C VAL A 294 11.42 -17.90 17.53
N ASP A 295 12.49 -18.68 17.32
CA ASP A 295 13.74 -18.48 18.06
C ASP A 295 14.60 -17.42 17.35
N PRO A 296 15.20 -16.44 18.07
CA PRO A 296 16.12 -15.47 17.49
C PRO A 296 17.22 -16.08 16.63
N SER A 297 17.74 -17.26 16.99
CA SER A 297 18.80 -17.91 16.20
C SER A 297 18.30 -18.33 14.81
N GLN A 298 17.01 -18.64 14.66
CA GLN A 298 16.42 -18.96 13.35
C GLN A 298 16.41 -17.75 12.41
N VAL A 299 16.22 -16.56 12.98
CA VAL A 299 16.29 -15.29 12.25
C VAL A 299 17.75 -14.95 11.93
N GLN A 300 18.62 -15.04 12.94
CA GLN A 300 20.03 -14.68 12.83
C GLN A 300 20.78 -15.55 11.84
N ASP A 301 20.59 -16.87 11.92
CA ASP A 301 21.30 -17.84 11.07
C ASP A 301 20.57 -18.10 9.75
N LEU A 302 19.47 -17.37 9.49
CA LEU A 302 18.58 -17.57 8.33
C LEU A 302 18.28 -19.05 8.10
N SER A 303 17.66 -19.70 9.08
CA SER A 303 17.39 -21.15 9.06
C SER A 303 15.90 -21.47 9.16
N HIS A 304 15.55 -22.71 8.82
CA HIS A 304 14.18 -23.24 8.90
C HIS A 304 13.18 -22.35 8.13
N CYS A 305 12.12 -21.89 8.79
CA CYS A 305 11.06 -21.10 8.17
C CYS A 305 11.53 -19.78 7.56
N PHE A 306 12.60 -19.17 8.09
CA PHE A 306 13.15 -17.94 7.52
C PHE A 306 13.88 -18.20 6.20
N GLU A 307 14.70 -19.26 6.14
CA GLU A 307 15.35 -19.72 4.91
C GLU A 307 14.32 -20.06 3.83
N GLU A 308 13.37 -20.94 4.17
CA GLU A 308 12.35 -21.42 3.24
C GLU A 308 11.51 -20.28 2.65
N SER A 309 11.21 -19.26 3.46
CA SER A 309 10.35 -18.15 3.04
C SER A 309 11.08 -17.00 2.34
N ILE A 310 12.39 -16.80 2.57
CA ILE A 310 13.19 -15.78 1.87
C ILE A 310 13.70 -16.27 0.50
N LEU A 311 14.02 -17.56 0.39
CA LEU A 311 14.62 -18.16 -0.81
C LEU A 311 13.90 -17.82 -2.13
N PRO A 312 12.55 -17.83 -2.21
CA PRO A 312 11.85 -17.49 -3.45
C PRO A 312 12.17 -16.10 -3.99
N HIS A 313 12.60 -15.16 -3.14
CA HIS A 313 12.92 -13.80 -3.58
C HIS A 313 14.27 -13.70 -4.29
N LYS A 314 15.18 -14.66 -4.10
CA LYS A 314 16.54 -14.64 -4.66
C LYS A 314 16.57 -14.51 -6.18
N GLU A 315 15.56 -15.07 -6.85
CA GLU A 315 15.41 -15.00 -8.31
C GLU A 315 14.53 -13.83 -8.78
N LEU A 316 13.88 -13.14 -7.84
CA LEU A 316 12.90 -12.08 -8.12
C LEU A 316 13.48 -10.68 -7.95
N VAL A 317 14.52 -10.52 -7.13
CA VAL A 317 15.19 -9.23 -6.89
C VAL A 317 16.65 -9.28 -7.31
N ASP A 318 17.27 -8.12 -7.48
CA ASP A 318 18.70 -8.05 -7.75
C ASP A 318 19.50 -8.51 -6.52
N GLY A 319 20.71 -9.02 -6.75
CA GLY A 319 21.56 -9.56 -5.69
C GLY A 319 21.85 -8.54 -4.58
N SER A 320 21.97 -7.26 -4.90
CA SER A 320 22.26 -6.25 -3.87
C SER A 320 21.10 -6.01 -2.92
N THR A 321 19.85 -6.08 -3.43
CA THR A 321 18.64 -6.03 -2.62
C THR A 321 18.52 -7.29 -1.76
N TYR A 322 18.76 -8.46 -2.33
CA TYR A 322 18.72 -9.73 -1.59
C TYR A 322 19.75 -9.77 -0.45
N ASP A 323 21.02 -9.44 -0.75
CA ASP A 323 22.12 -9.38 0.23
C ASP A 323 21.85 -8.34 1.34
N ARG A 324 21.12 -7.28 1.02
CA ARG A 324 20.69 -6.26 1.99
C ARG A 324 19.63 -6.82 2.94
N TRP A 325 18.69 -7.61 2.44
CA TRP A 325 17.66 -8.26 3.26
C TRP A 325 18.25 -9.33 4.18
N GLU A 326 19.14 -10.18 3.66
CA GLU A 326 19.81 -11.20 4.48
C GLU A 326 20.57 -10.57 5.65
N ARG A 327 21.43 -9.57 5.37
CA ARG A 327 22.16 -8.86 6.42
C ARG A 327 21.26 -8.16 7.43
N ALA A 328 20.08 -7.68 7.00
CA ALA A 328 19.13 -7.07 7.92
C ALA A 328 18.54 -8.09 8.89
N LEU A 329 18.17 -9.29 8.41
CA LEU A 329 17.69 -10.38 9.27
C LEU A 329 18.78 -10.87 10.22
N GLU A 330 20.00 -11.07 9.74
CA GLU A 330 21.16 -11.44 10.57
C GLU A 330 21.39 -10.42 11.69
N GLU A 331 21.42 -9.13 11.35
CA GLU A 331 21.66 -8.06 12.32
C GLU A 331 20.54 -8.01 13.36
N ILE A 332 19.27 -8.03 12.94
CA ILE A 332 18.14 -7.98 13.87
C ILE A 332 18.05 -9.25 14.73
N GLY A 333 18.34 -10.42 14.18
CA GLY A 333 18.38 -11.68 14.92
C GLY A 333 19.44 -11.68 16.04
N SER A 334 20.53 -10.93 15.85
CA SER A 334 21.59 -10.77 16.86
C SER A 334 21.27 -9.76 17.98
N LEU A 335 20.21 -8.95 17.83
CA LEU A 335 19.84 -7.95 18.82
C LEU A 335 19.10 -8.58 20.00
N GLU A 336 19.33 -8.02 21.19
CA GLU A 336 18.49 -8.32 22.35
C GLU A 336 17.05 -7.87 22.10
N GLY A 337 16.10 -8.73 22.47
CA GLY A 337 14.68 -8.51 22.27
C GLY A 337 13.84 -9.52 23.04
N TRP A 338 12.53 -9.48 22.84
CA TRP A 338 11.62 -10.37 23.53
C TRP A 338 11.30 -11.61 22.71
N VAL A 339 11.53 -12.78 23.29
CA VAL A 339 11.02 -14.05 22.74
C VAL A 339 9.66 -14.33 23.36
N SER A 340 8.60 -14.13 22.59
CA SER A 340 7.21 -14.19 23.06
C SER A 340 6.89 -15.41 23.93
N GLU A 341 7.32 -16.61 23.54
CA GLU A 341 7.08 -17.85 24.30
C GLU A 341 7.82 -17.91 25.64
N LYS A 342 8.98 -17.23 25.75
CA LYS A 342 9.79 -17.18 26.98
C LYS A 342 9.26 -16.12 27.96
N VAL A 343 8.48 -15.14 27.49
CA VAL A 343 7.89 -14.10 28.33
C VAL A 343 6.65 -14.63 29.02
N ALA A 344 6.72 -14.75 30.34
CA ALA A 344 5.62 -15.23 31.17
C ALA A 344 4.96 -16.52 30.64
N ASN A 345 5.74 -17.44 30.06
CA ASN A 345 5.23 -18.66 29.40
C ASN A 345 4.23 -18.38 28.25
N GLY A 346 4.51 -17.38 27.41
CA GLY A 346 3.70 -17.05 26.24
C GLY A 346 2.50 -16.13 26.49
N HIS A 347 2.39 -15.52 27.67
CA HIS A 347 1.31 -14.58 27.95
C HIS A 347 1.57 -13.23 27.26
N GLU A 348 0.98 -13.04 26.08
CA GLU A 348 1.16 -11.86 25.21
C GLU A 348 0.84 -10.53 25.92
N GLU A 349 -0.11 -10.50 26.84
CA GLU A 349 -0.46 -9.29 27.60
C GLU A 349 0.71 -8.79 28.47
N VAL A 350 1.47 -9.71 29.08
CA VAL A 350 2.66 -9.38 29.88
C VAL A 350 3.78 -8.86 28.98
N LEU A 351 3.96 -9.48 27.81
CA LEU A 351 4.90 -9.02 26.80
C LEU A 351 4.59 -7.59 26.36
N VAL A 352 3.33 -7.32 25.97
CA VAL A 352 2.90 -5.98 25.55
C VAL A 352 3.19 -4.95 26.63
N LYS A 353 2.86 -5.27 27.89
CA LYS A 353 3.16 -4.36 29.02
C LYS A 353 4.64 -4.06 29.16
N GLN A 354 5.50 -5.08 29.10
CA GLN A 354 6.96 -4.89 29.18
C GLN A 354 7.49 -4.01 28.04
N VAL A 355 7.03 -4.26 26.81
CA VAL A 355 7.44 -3.46 25.63
C VAL A 355 6.99 -2.01 25.79
N VAL A 356 5.75 -1.76 26.21
CA VAL A 356 5.22 -0.40 26.42
C VAL A 356 6.00 0.34 27.52
N GLU A 357 6.34 -0.33 28.62
CA GLU A 357 7.16 0.23 29.70
C GLU A 357 8.56 0.61 29.20
N GLU A 358 9.20 -0.26 28.42
CA GLU A 358 10.54 -0.01 27.87
C GLU A 358 10.54 1.13 26.84
N VAL A 359 9.58 1.14 25.92
CA VAL A 359 9.41 2.24 24.96
C VAL A 359 9.18 3.56 25.70
N SER A 360 8.33 3.56 26.73
CA SER A 360 8.08 4.76 27.56
C SER A 360 9.36 5.22 28.25
N ARG A 361 10.17 4.30 28.79
CA ARG A 361 11.44 4.60 29.45
C ARG A 361 12.44 5.26 28.49
N LEU A 362 12.54 4.74 27.26
CA LEU A 362 13.43 5.24 26.22
C LEU A 362 13.00 6.62 25.71
N LEU A 363 11.70 6.85 25.49
CA LEU A 363 11.20 8.15 25.01
C LEU A 363 11.25 9.25 26.09
N ASN A 364 11.21 8.89 27.37
CA ASN A 364 11.27 9.84 28.49
C ASN A 364 12.70 10.17 28.96
N ASN A 365 13.72 9.43 28.52
CA ASN A 365 15.13 9.69 28.82
C ASN A 365 15.91 9.87 27.50
N PRO A 366 15.72 11.02 26.82
CA PRO A 366 16.23 11.25 25.46
C PRO A 366 17.75 11.33 25.34
#